data_AF-A0A6B3HDG8-F1
#
_entry.id   AF-A0A6B3HDG8-F1
#
_cell.length_a   1.000
_cell.length_b   1.000
_cell.length_c   1.000
_cell.angle_alpha   90.00
_cell.angle_beta   90.00
_cell.angle_gamma   90.00
#
_symmetry.space_group_name_H-M   'P 1'
#
loop_
_entity.id
_entity.type
_entity.pdbx_description
1 polymer ?
#
loop_
_entity_poly.entity_id
_entity_poly.type
_entity_poly.pdbx_seq_one_letter_code
_entity_poly.pdbx_strand_id
1 'polypeptide(L)'
;AELHAPFTSQEVVLRKALGLGDDTRINPSGGALAANPIMAAGLIRLGEAAARIHRGESDRALAHATSGPCLQQNLVAVLEGESAHA
;
A
#
# COMPACT_ATOMS: atom_id res chain seq x y z
N ALA A 1 5.28 1.99 0.42
CA ALA A 1 4.19 1.00 0.31
C ALA A 1 2.95 1.49 1.06
N GLU A 2 1.78 1.32 0.46
CA GLU A 2 0.47 1.66 1.02
C GLU A 2 -0.29 0.36 1.30
N LEU A 3 -0.46 0.02 2.58
CA LEU A 3 -1.02 -1.25 3.03
C LEU A 3 -2.42 -1.07 3.60
N HIS A 4 -3.41 -1.76 3.02
CA HIS A 4 -4.70 -1.92 3.66
C HIS A 4 -4.57 -2.91 4.84
N ALA A 5 -4.22 -2.37 6.01
CA ALA A 5 -4.06 -3.10 7.27
C ALA A 5 -4.98 -2.47 8.35
N PRO A 6 -6.28 -2.85 8.41
CA PRO A 6 -7.22 -2.28 9.36
C PRO A 6 -6.90 -2.58 10.83
N PHE A 7 -6.02 -3.54 11.11
CA PHE A 7 -5.52 -3.84 12.45
C PHE A 7 -3.99 -3.75 12.48
N THR A 8 -3.43 -3.20 13.56
CA THR A 8 -1.97 -2.98 13.72
C THR A 8 -1.15 -4.25 13.54
N SER A 9 -1.65 -5.38 14.02
CA SER A 9 -1.00 -6.69 13.87
C SER A 9 -0.87 -7.15 12.41
N GLN A 10 -1.81 -6.75 11.54
CA GLN A 10 -1.78 -7.11 10.13
C GLN A 10 -0.65 -6.40 9.39
N GLU A 11 -0.29 -5.17 9.79
CA GLU A 11 0.84 -4.47 9.18
C GLU A 11 2.15 -5.24 9.40
N VAL A 12 2.38 -5.75 10.62
CA VAL A 12 3.55 -6.57 10.94
C VAL A 12 3.62 -7.83 10.08
N VAL A 13 2.48 -8.52 9.93
CA VAL A 13 2.37 -9.73 9.09
C VAL A 13 2.65 -9.40 7.62
N LEU A 14 2.01 -8.36 7.09
CA LEU A 14 2.13 -7.95 5.69
C LEU A 14 3.55 -7.49 5.36
N ARG A 15 4.19 -6.68 6.21
CA ARG A 15 5.58 -6.23 6.01
C ARG A 15 6.53 -7.42 5.89
N LYS A 16 6.41 -8.40 6.80
CA LYS A 16 7.22 -9.63 6.76
C LYS A 16 6.92 -10.47 5.52
N ALA A 17 5.65 -10.69 5.20
CA ALA A 17 5.24 -11.55 4.09
C ALA A 17 5.61 -10.97 2.72
N LEU A 18 5.58 -9.64 2.58
CA LEU A 18 5.90 -8.93 1.34
C LEU A 18 7.38 -8.53 1.24
N GLY A 19 8.21 -8.88 2.22
CA GLY A 19 9.65 -8.56 2.21
C GLY A 19 9.94 -7.05 2.26
N LEU A 20 9.11 -6.26 2.93
CA LEU A 20 9.27 -4.80 3.02
C LEU A 20 10.30 -4.46 4.10
N GLY A 21 11.50 -4.11 3.66
CA GLY A 21 12.63 -3.72 4.52
C GLY A 21 12.47 -2.35 5.18
N ASP A 22 13.46 -1.97 5.98
CA ASP A 22 13.51 -0.70 6.71
C ASP A 22 13.65 0.52 5.78
N ASP A 23 14.11 0.30 4.55
CA ASP A 23 14.18 1.28 3.47
C ASP A 23 12.80 1.59 2.86
N THR A 24 11.81 0.72 3.09
CA THR A 24 10.46 0.91 2.57
C THR A 24 9.63 1.76 3.52
N ARG A 25 9.26 2.97 3.10
CA ARG A 25 8.28 3.81 3.81
C ARG A 25 6.91 3.13 3.82
N ILE A 26 6.34 2.85 4.99
CA ILE A 26 5.04 2.16 5.15
C ILE A 26 3.94 3.15 5.49
N ASN A 27 2.80 3.04 4.79
CA ASN A 27 1.61 3.86 4.99
C ASN A 27 1.87 5.37 5.14
N PRO A 28 2.70 6.02 4.29
CA PRO A 28 2.92 7.46 4.36
C PRO A 28 1.63 8.30 4.17
N SER A 29 0.51 7.71 3.71
CA SER A 29 -0.82 8.34 3.69
C SER A 29 -1.52 8.38 5.05
N GLY A 30 -0.93 7.74 6.07
CA GLY A 30 -1.57 7.42 7.35
C GLY A 30 -2.22 6.03 7.38
N GLY A 31 -2.40 5.39 6.22
CA GLY A 31 -2.88 4.01 6.12
C GLY A 31 -4.33 3.80 6.56
N ALA A 32 -4.72 2.54 6.77
CA ALA A 32 -6.09 2.19 7.14
C ALA A 32 -6.42 2.52 8.62
N LEU A 33 -5.41 2.67 9.47
CA LEU A 33 -5.60 3.07 10.88
C LEU A 33 -6.05 4.53 11.01
N ALA A 34 -5.64 5.40 10.08
CA ALA A 34 -6.11 6.79 10.03
C ALA A 34 -7.54 6.89 9.48
N ALA A 35 -7.84 6.14 8.40
CA ALA A 35 -9.18 6.07 7.82
C ALA A 35 -9.40 4.74 7.08
N ASN A 36 -10.50 4.06 7.41
CA ASN A 36 -10.91 2.80 6.79
C ASN A 36 -12.36 2.83 6.28
N PRO A 37 -12.66 3.61 5.21
CA PRO A 37 -13.97 3.57 4.59
C PRO A 37 -14.19 2.19 3.96
N ILE A 38 -15.25 1.50 4.42
CA ILE A 38 -15.62 0.16 3.95
C ILE A 38 -15.74 0.17 2.42
N MET A 39 -15.25 -0.89 1.78
CA MET A 39 -15.15 -1.08 0.31
C MET A 39 -14.22 -0.12 -0.45
N ALA A 40 -13.82 1.01 0.13
CA ALA A 40 -12.95 1.98 -0.56
C ALA A 40 -11.50 1.96 -0.07
N ALA A 41 -11.23 1.51 1.16
CA ALA A 41 -9.89 1.57 1.77
C ALA A 41 -8.80 0.93 0.91
N GLY A 42 -9.08 -0.22 0.29
CA GLY A 42 -8.15 -0.87 -0.64
C GLY A 42 -7.83 0.01 -1.85
N LEU A 43 -8.85 0.52 -2.53
CA LEU A 43 -8.69 1.39 -3.69
C LEU A 43 -7.96 2.69 -3.34
N ILE A 44 -8.22 3.27 -2.16
CA ILE A 44 -7.50 4.45 -1.68
C ILE A 44 -6.00 4.17 -1.55
N ARG A 45 -5.59 3.00 -1.05
CA ARG A 45 -4.15 2.64 -0.97
C ARG A 45 -3.50 2.58 -2.35
N LEU A 46 -4.22 2.10 -3.37
CA LEU A 46 -3.75 2.12 -4.76
C LEU A 46 -3.63 3.57 -5.27
N GLY A 47 -4.63 4.40 -5.01
CA GLY A 47 -4.62 5.82 -5.38
C GLY A 47 -3.48 6.59 -4.73
N GLU A 48 -3.23 6.38 -3.43
CA GLU A 48 -2.12 7.01 -2.69
C GLU A 48 -0.75 6.57 -3.24
N ALA A 49 -0.58 5.29 -3.58
CA ALA A 49 0.65 4.80 -4.18
C ALA A 49 0.89 5.42 -5.57
N ALA A 50 -0.14 5.46 -6.42
CA ALA A 50 -0.08 6.09 -7.73
C ALA A 50 0.18 7.60 -7.63
N ALA A 51 -0.46 8.29 -6.69
CA ALA A 51 -0.31 9.72 -6.50
C ALA A 51 1.14 10.11 -6.14
N ARG A 52 1.85 9.29 -5.34
CA ARG A 52 3.27 9.54 -5.05
C ARG A 52 4.14 9.44 -6.28
N ILE A 53 3.90 8.43 -7.11
CA ILE A 53 4.62 8.27 -8.37
C ILE A 53 4.36 9.47 -9.28
N HIS A 54 3.09 9.85 -9.45
CA HIS A 54 2.74 11.02 -10.26
C HIS A 54 3.30 12.35 -9.72
N ARG A 55 3.51 12.48 -8.41
CA ARG A 55 4.14 13.65 -7.79
C ARG A 55 5.68 13.61 -7.84
N GLY A 56 6.28 12.55 -8.35
CA GLY A 56 7.73 12.35 -8.34
C GLY A 56 8.31 12.07 -6.94
N GLU A 57 7.48 11.70 -5.98
CA GLU A 57 7.91 11.35 -4.61
C GLU A 57 8.47 9.93 -4.51
N SER A 58 8.25 9.09 -5.53
CA SER A 58 8.69 7.70 -5.59
C SER A 58 8.73 7.21 -7.04
N ASP A 59 9.78 6.49 -7.44
CA ASP A 59 9.83 5.86 -8.78
C ASP A 59 9.03 4.55 -8.81
N ARG A 60 8.88 3.90 -7.66
CA ARG A 60 8.21 2.61 -7.48
C ARG A 60 7.44 2.58 -6.17
N ALA A 61 6.24 2.03 -6.19
CA ALA A 61 5.41 1.88 -4.99
C ALA A 61 4.65 0.55 -5.00
N LEU A 62 4.45 -0.02 -3.81
CA LEU A 62 3.56 -1.15 -3.60
C LEU A 62 2.26 -0.67 -2.97
N ALA A 63 1.12 -1.15 -3.47
CA ALA A 63 -0.20 -0.97 -2.89
C ALA A 63 -0.82 -2.32 -2.55
N HIS A 64 -1.54 -2.38 -1.44
CA HIS A 64 -2.23 -3.58 -0.98
C HIS A 64 -3.67 -3.29 -0.61
N ALA A 65 -4.58 -4.18 -1.01
CA ALA A 65 -5.99 -4.19 -0.67
C ALA A 65 -6.41 -5.57 -0.16
N THR A 66 -7.12 -5.62 0.97
CA THR A 66 -7.65 -6.86 1.55
C THR A 66 -9.18 -6.88 1.63
N SER A 67 -9.75 -8.09 1.65
CA SER A 67 -11.14 -8.36 2.01
C SER A 67 -11.28 -9.70 2.76
N GLY A 68 -12.35 -9.85 3.53
CA GLY A 68 -12.63 -11.04 4.33
C GLY A 68 -11.85 -11.12 5.66
N PRO A 69 -12.20 -12.09 6.52
CA PRO A 69 -11.55 -12.28 7.81
C PRO A 69 -10.08 -12.70 7.62
N CYS A 70 -9.22 -12.29 8.55
CA CYS A 70 -7.84 -12.77 8.63
C CYS A 70 -7.03 -12.64 7.33
N LEU A 71 -7.24 -11.58 6.55
CA LEU A 71 -6.57 -11.37 5.25
C LEU A 71 -6.85 -12.51 4.26
N GLN A 72 -8.09 -13.04 4.20
CA GLN A 72 -8.44 -14.15 3.30
C GLN A 72 -8.21 -13.81 1.83
N GLN A 73 -8.54 -12.59 1.43
CA GLN A 73 -8.38 -12.10 0.06
C GLN A 73 -7.41 -10.92 0.06
N ASN A 74 -6.36 -11.01 -0.75
CA ASN A 74 -5.37 -9.95 -0.88
C ASN A 74 -5.12 -9.66 -2.36
N LEU A 75 -5.16 -8.38 -2.71
CA LEU A 75 -4.63 -7.85 -3.95
C LEU A 75 -3.35 -7.08 -3.61
N VAL A 76 -2.27 -7.40 -4.29
CA VAL A 76 -0.98 -6.72 -4.18
C VAL A 76 -0.64 -6.19 -5.56
N ALA A 77 -0.39 -4.89 -5.65
CA ALA A 77 0.00 -4.22 -6.89
C ALA A 77 1.35 -3.52 -6.70
N VAL A 78 2.23 -3.67 -7.68
CA VAL A 78 3.44 -2.87 -7.81
C VAL A 78 3.20 -1.88 -8.93
N LEU A 79 3.44 -0.61 -8.65
CA LEU A 79 3.33 0.50 -9.58
C LEU A 79 4.73 1.07 -9.79
N GLU A 80 5.05 1.40 -11.03
CA GLU A 80 6.30 2.06 -11.43
C GLU A 80 5.96 3.27 -12.29
N GLY A 81 6.68 4.37 -12.08
CA GLY A 81 6.62 5.53 -12.97
C GLY A 81 7.46 5.29 -14.22
N GLU A 82 7.01 5.82 -15.35
CA GLU A 82 7.84 5.81 -16.55
C GLU A 82 9.06 6.73 -16.32
N SER A 83 10.25 6.19 -16.55
CA SER A 83 11.48 6.98 -16.47
C SER A 83 11.54 7.90 -17.68
N ALA A 84 11.89 9.18 -17.51
CA ALA A 84 11.99 10.18 -18.59
C ALA A 84 13.16 9.93 -19.59
N HIS A 85 13.62 8.69 -19.74
CA HIS A 85 14.63 8.28 -20.71
C HIS A 85 14.16 7.07 -21.52
N ALA A 86 13.52 7.40 -22.65
CA ALA A 86 13.52 6.63 -23.90
C ALA A 86 14.02 7.56 -25.01
#